data_AF-A0A1X7UKS9-F1
#
_entry.id   AF-A0A1X7UKS9-F1
#
_cell.length_a   1.000
_cell.length_b   1.000
_cell.length_c   1.000
_cell.angle_alpha   90.00
_cell.angle_beta   90.00
_cell.angle_gamma   90.00
#
_symmetry.space_group_name_H-M   'P 1'
#
loop_
_entity.id
_entity.type
_entity.pdbx_description
1 polymer ?
#
loop_
_entity_poly.entity_id
_entity_poly.type
_entity_poly.pdbx_seq_one_letter_code
_entity_poly.pdbx_strand_id
1 'polypeptide(L)'
;MAEPAEYPPHVKSIISEVEKWLESINYTLRLEFKESNPRKGLVEYDIPGLDEAALFIHDQSSKTYFNIGFKMRVTPDSSLEDLQKNLDYVALDRLPMPGFNTPRGWAIVPQTAMSSFKEGVKIISYENGHIVYTIETEFFSIYGSMPGKEPPCGLPAAPGTFFRLEFEENKKLKCVMKVDMAISYK
;
A
#
# COMPACT_ATOMS: atom_id res chain seq x y z
N MET A 1 19.23 -26.13 8.32
CA MET A 1 18.03 -25.47 7.75
C MET A 1 17.47 -26.42 6.72
N ALA A 2 16.19 -26.77 6.80
CA ALA A 2 15.56 -27.57 5.75
C ALA A 2 15.48 -26.73 4.47
N GLU A 3 15.77 -27.32 3.32
CA GLU A 3 15.52 -26.65 2.04
C GLU A 3 14.04 -26.28 1.95
N PRO A 4 13.70 -25.06 1.48
CA PRO A 4 12.31 -24.69 1.31
C PRO A 4 11.66 -25.67 0.32
N ALA A 5 10.52 -26.24 0.72
CA ALA A 5 9.75 -27.09 -0.17
C ALA A 5 9.48 -26.35 -1.48
N GLU A 6 9.81 -26.99 -2.60
CA GLU A 6 9.67 -26.41 -3.91
C GLU A 6 8.19 -26.04 -4.17
N TYR A 7 7.94 -24.85 -4.74
CA TYR A 7 6.57 -24.44 -5.05
C TYR A 7 5.92 -25.41 -6.05
N PRO A 8 4.63 -25.74 -5.88
CA PRO A 8 3.92 -26.59 -6.83
C PRO A 8 3.79 -25.89 -8.20
N PRO A 9 3.59 -26.64 -9.30
CA PRO A 9 3.61 -26.12 -10.66
C PRO A 9 2.66 -24.93 -10.91
N HIS A 10 1.46 -24.94 -10.32
CA HIS A 10 0.51 -23.84 -10.48
C HIS A 10 1.00 -22.54 -9.83
N VAL A 11 1.66 -22.63 -8.67
CA VAL A 11 2.26 -21.45 -8.03
C VAL A 11 3.45 -20.93 -8.83
N LYS A 12 4.31 -21.82 -9.35
CA LYS A 12 5.41 -21.42 -10.24
C LYS A 12 4.92 -20.67 -11.48
N SER A 13 3.80 -21.08 -12.06
CA SER A 13 3.17 -20.37 -13.18
C SER A 13 2.79 -18.93 -12.79
N ILE A 14 2.20 -18.74 -11.61
CA ILE A 14 1.82 -17.41 -11.11
C ILE A 14 3.07 -16.56 -10.86
N ILE A 15 4.10 -17.13 -10.24
CA ILE A 15 5.38 -16.43 -10.01
C ILE A 15 5.96 -15.96 -11.36
N SER A 16 5.99 -16.82 -12.37
CA SER A 16 6.48 -16.45 -13.71
C SER A 16 5.66 -15.32 -14.35
N GLU A 17 4.34 -15.27 -14.13
CA GLU A 17 3.50 -14.15 -14.59
C GLU A 17 3.81 -12.85 -13.84
N VAL A 18 4.07 -12.92 -12.53
CA VAL A 18 4.49 -11.77 -11.71
C VAL A 18 5.84 -11.25 -12.18
N GLU A 19 6.81 -12.13 -12.44
CA GLU A 19 8.15 -11.76 -12.92
C GLU A 19 8.08 -11.07 -14.29
N LYS A 20 7.34 -11.64 -15.25
CA LYS A 20 7.11 -11.00 -16.56
C LYS A 20 6.45 -9.64 -16.43
N TRP A 21 5.52 -9.49 -15.50
CA TRP A 21 4.90 -8.20 -15.22
C TRP A 21 5.91 -7.20 -14.65
N LEU A 22 6.74 -7.60 -13.67
CA LEU A 22 7.79 -6.76 -13.11
C LEU A 22 8.77 -6.27 -14.19
N GLU A 23 9.19 -7.16 -15.08
CA GLU A 23 10.02 -6.81 -16.24
C GLU A 23 9.31 -5.80 -17.15
N SER A 24 8.02 -6.00 -17.43
CA SER A 24 7.25 -5.10 -18.31
C SER A 24 7.11 -3.68 -17.77
N ILE A 25 7.15 -3.50 -16.45
CA ILE A 25 7.12 -2.19 -15.78
C ILE A 25 8.53 -1.69 -15.39
N ASN A 26 9.59 -2.40 -15.80
CA ASN A 26 10.97 -2.14 -15.42
C ASN A 26 11.14 -1.90 -13.91
N TYR A 27 10.48 -2.75 -13.11
CA TYR A 27 10.49 -2.66 -11.65
C TYR A 27 10.11 -1.27 -11.11
N THR A 28 9.27 -0.51 -11.83
CA THR A 28 8.78 0.80 -11.42
C THR A 28 7.26 0.85 -11.50
N LEU A 29 6.61 0.74 -10.35
CA LEU A 29 5.17 0.92 -10.20
C LEU A 29 4.84 2.41 -10.13
N ARG A 30 4.15 2.93 -11.16
CA ARG A 30 3.68 4.33 -11.22
C ARG A 30 2.19 4.39 -11.02
N LEU A 31 1.73 5.12 -10.02
CA LEU A 31 0.32 5.23 -9.66
C LEU A 31 -0.10 6.70 -9.56
N GLU A 32 -1.26 7.02 -10.11
CA GLU A 32 -1.89 8.33 -9.94
C GLU A 32 -3.34 8.12 -9.51
N PHE A 33 -3.71 8.70 -8.36
CA PHE A 33 -5.06 8.70 -7.83
C PHE A 33 -5.60 10.13 -7.89
N LYS A 34 -6.66 10.33 -8.67
CA LYS A 34 -7.38 11.60 -8.77
C LYS A 34 -8.76 11.47 -8.15
N GLU A 35 -9.17 12.48 -7.40
CA GLU A 35 -10.51 12.57 -6.81
C GLU A 35 -10.93 11.25 -6.15
N SER A 36 -10.01 10.62 -5.41
CA SER A 36 -10.32 9.36 -4.74
C SER A 36 -11.42 9.65 -3.74
N ASN A 37 -12.67 9.32 -4.07
CA ASN A 37 -13.86 9.58 -3.28
C ASN A 37 -13.67 8.84 -1.94
N PRO A 38 -13.19 9.50 -0.88
CA PRO A 38 -12.94 8.79 0.36
C PRO A 38 -14.32 8.35 0.81
N ARG A 39 -14.59 7.05 0.94
CA ARG A 39 -15.81 6.62 1.61
C ARG A 39 -15.75 7.18 3.03
N LYS A 40 -16.38 8.33 3.28
CA LYS A 40 -16.64 8.96 4.59
C LYS A 40 -15.51 8.68 5.60
N GLY A 41 -14.38 9.40 5.50
CA GLY A 41 -13.13 8.88 6.06
C GLY A 41 -12.22 9.84 6.82
N LEU A 42 -12.68 10.97 7.33
CA LEU A 42 -12.20 11.35 8.67
C LEU A 42 -12.94 10.40 9.61
N VAL A 43 -12.34 9.23 9.82
CA VAL A 43 -12.57 8.50 11.06
C VAL A 43 -11.67 9.24 12.03
N GLU A 44 -12.21 10.30 12.64
CA GLU A 44 -11.75 10.69 13.97
C GLU A 44 -11.95 9.44 14.81
N TYR A 45 -10.87 8.69 15.00
CA TYR A 45 -10.82 7.90 16.21
C TYR A 45 -10.66 8.96 17.30
N ASP A 46 -11.73 9.20 18.02
CA ASP A 46 -11.69 9.89 19.30
C ASP A 46 -10.97 8.92 20.25
N ILE A 47 -9.66 8.72 20.05
CA ILE A 47 -8.82 7.97 20.97
C ILE A 47 -8.52 8.97 22.08
N PRO A 48 -9.08 8.79 23.30
CA PRO A 48 -8.91 9.78 24.35
C PRO A 48 -7.42 10.01 24.62
N GLY A 49 -6.93 11.22 24.34
CA GLY A 49 -5.53 11.62 24.57
C GLY A 49 -4.61 11.61 23.34
N LEU A 50 -5.11 11.32 22.14
CA LEU A 50 -4.34 11.47 20.90
C LEU A 50 -5.00 12.53 20.01
N ASP A 51 -4.34 13.69 19.83
CA ASP A 51 -4.70 14.71 18.83
C ASP A 51 -4.31 14.27 17.39
N GLU A 52 -4.23 12.97 17.15
CA GLU A 52 -3.79 12.40 15.88
C GLU A 52 -4.95 12.37 14.87
N ALA A 53 -4.70 12.90 13.68
CA ALA A 53 -5.63 12.80 12.56
C ALA A 53 -5.07 11.82 11.53
N ALA A 54 -5.80 10.75 11.28
CA ALA A 54 -5.53 9.84 10.17
C ALA A 54 -6.54 10.07 9.04
N LEU A 55 -6.03 10.24 7.82
CA LEU A 55 -6.80 10.30 6.60
C LEU A 55 -6.68 8.95 5.88
N PHE A 56 -7.82 8.37 5.54
CA PHE A 56 -7.89 7.04 4.94
C PHE A 56 -8.36 7.12 3.49
N ILE A 57 -7.59 6.54 2.58
CA ILE A 57 -8.08 6.21 1.25
C ILE A 57 -8.38 4.72 1.24
N HIS A 58 -9.68 4.44 1.30
CA HIS A 58 -10.20 3.10 1.13
C HIS A 58 -11.13 3.08 -0.07
N ASP A 59 -10.66 2.45 -1.13
CA ASP A 59 -11.46 2.22 -2.32
C ASP A 59 -11.73 0.72 -2.47
N GLN A 60 -12.95 0.33 -2.06
CA GLN A 60 -13.44 -1.04 -2.21
C GLN A 60 -13.52 -1.48 -3.68
N SER A 61 -13.60 -0.55 -4.63
CA SER A 61 -13.71 -0.86 -6.06
C SER A 61 -12.36 -1.12 -6.71
N SER A 62 -11.28 -0.46 -6.28
CA SER A 62 -9.94 -0.60 -6.87
C SER A 62 -8.99 -1.54 -6.13
N LYS A 63 -9.45 -2.24 -5.08
CA LYS A 63 -8.59 -3.08 -4.21
C LYS A 63 -7.45 -2.29 -3.57
N THR A 64 -7.62 -0.98 -3.41
CA THR A 64 -6.60 -0.06 -2.89
C THR A 64 -6.91 0.28 -1.44
N TYR A 65 -5.90 0.16 -0.58
CA TYR A 65 -5.97 0.54 0.82
C TYR A 65 -4.64 1.17 1.23
N PHE A 66 -4.68 2.46 1.52
CA PHE A 66 -3.55 3.17 2.12
C PHE A 66 -4.06 4.35 2.96
N ASN A 67 -3.22 4.80 3.88
CA ASN A 67 -3.55 5.86 4.83
C ASN A 67 -2.34 6.77 5.05
N ILE A 68 -2.65 7.99 5.43
CA ILE A 68 -1.68 9.03 5.81
C ILE A 68 -2.12 9.62 7.15
N GLY A 69 -1.21 9.65 8.12
CA GLY A 69 -1.45 10.12 9.47
C GLY A 69 -0.67 11.37 9.79
N PHE A 70 -1.26 12.24 10.61
CA PHE A 70 -0.68 13.48 11.11
C PHE A 70 -0.74 13.53 12.63
N LYS A 71 0.30 14.07 13.26
CA LYS A 71 0.42 14.25 14.73
C LYS A 71 -0.56 15.26 15.31
N MET A 72 -1.14 16.09 14.46
CA MET A 72 -2.13 17.07 14.82
C MET A 72 -3.30 17.00 13.85
N ARG A 73 -4.45 17.49 14.30
CA ARG A 73 -5.64 17.62 13.46
C ARG A 73 -5.36 18.51 12.25
N VAL A 74 -5.63 17.99 11.06
CA VAL A 74 -5.62 18.76 9.82
C VAL A 74 -6.94 19.54 9.72
N THR A 75 -6.83 20.86 9.63
CA THR A 75 -7.97 21.80 9.55
C THR A 75 -7.92 22.62 8.26
N PRO A 76 -9.03 23.22 7.80
CA PRO A 76 -9.01 24.07 6.60
C PRO A 76 -7.97 25.20 6.64
N ASP A 77 -7.61 25.66 7.85
CA ASP A 77 -6.65 26.73 8.09
C ASP A 77 -5.20 26.25 8.24
N SER A 78 -4.96 24.93 8.23
CA SER A 78 -3.59 24.40 8.33
C SER A 78 -2.75 24.82 7.12
N SER A 79 -1.48 25.13 7.34
CA SER A 79 -0.57 25.45 6.24
C SER A 79 0.07 24.20 5.64
N LEU A 80 0.56 24.30 4.40
CA LEU A 80 1.38 23.23 3.80
C LEU A 80 2.59 22.87 4.66
N GLU A 81 3.24 23.87 5.27
CA GLU A 81 4.38 23.67 6.18
C GLU A 81 3.98 22.89 7.43
N ASP A 82 2.81 23.21 8.01
CA ASP A 82 2.28 22.48 9.16
C ASP A 82 2.01 21.02 8.83
N LEU A 83 1.35 20.76 7.68
CA LEU A 83 1.08 19.39 7.26
C LEU A 83 2.38 18.62 7.05
N GLN A 84 3.37 19.21 6.39
CA GLN A 84 4.64 18.54 6.12
C GLN A 84 5.44 18.27 7.40
N LYS A 85 5.40 19.20 8.37
CA LYS A 85 6.06 19.07 9.67
C LYS A 85 5.38 18.06 10.59
N ASN A 86 4.05 17.96 10.50
CA ASN A 86 3.24 17.10 11.36
C ASN A 86 2.88 15.76 10.71
N LEU A 87 3.38 15.46 9.51
CA LEU A 87 3.27 14.13 8.93
C LEU A 87 3.88 13.11 9.90
N ASP A 88 3.05 12.15 10.32
CA ASP A 88 3.47 11.09 11.23
C ASP A 88 3.84 9.83 10.45
N TYR A 89 2.95 9.40 9.56
CA TYR A 89 3.15 8.18 8.79
C TYR A 89 2.34 8.15 7.48
N VAL A 90 2.77 7.25 6.59
CA VAL A 90 2.02 6.69 5.47
C VAL A 90 2.08 5.18 5.59
N ALA A 91 0.96 4.49 5.41
CA ALA A 91 0.89 3.03 5.34
C ALA A 91 0.26 2.61 4.01
N LEU A 92 0.88 1.63 3.34
CA LEU A 92 0.53 1.15 2.00
C LEU A 92 0.15 -0.33 2.07
N ASP A 93 -1.00 -0.67 2.65
CA ASP A 93 -1.35 -2.08 2.90
C ASP A 93 -1.75 -2.82 1.61
N ARG A 94 -2.44 -2.15 0.68
CA ARG A 94 -2.84 -2.72 -0.61
C ARG A 94 -2.74 -1.70 -1.73
N LEU A 95 -1.97 -2.05 -2.76
CA LEU A 95 -1.85 -1.26 -3.96
C LEU A 95 -2.30 -2.05 -5.19
N PRO A 96 -2.86 -1.36 -6.19
CA PRO A 96 -3.15 -1.98 -7.46
C PRO A 96 -1.83 -2.37 -8.16
N MET A 97 -1.91 -3.40 -9.00
CA MET A 97 -0.85 -3.81 -9.91
C MET A 97 -1.34 -3.61 -11.35
N PRO A 98 -1.28 -2.37 -11.90
CA PRO A 98 -1.82 -2.08 -13.22
C PRO A 98 -1.21 -2.98 -14.30
N GLY A 99 -2.05 -3.50 -15.19
CA GLY A 99 -1.64 -4.43 -16.25
C GLY A 99 -1.40 -5.86 -15.78
N PHE A 100 -1.44 -6.15 -14.47
CA PHE A 100 -1.35 -7.51 -13.95
C PHE A 100 -2.73 -8.12 -13.75
N ASN A 101 -3.01 -9.23 -14.45
CA ASN A 101 -4.26 -9.96 -14.30
C ASN A 101 -4.13 -10.96 -13.15
N THR A 102 -4.58 -10.56 -11.95
CA THR A 102 -4.55 -11.46 -10.78
C THR A 102 -5.32 -12.74 -11.08
N PRO A 103 -4.70 -13.94 -10.95
CA PRO A 103 -5.38 -15.21 -11.12
C PRO A 103 -6.61 -15.33 -10.22
N ARG A 104 -7.65 -15.99 -10.71
CA ARG A 104 -8.90 -16.16 -9.94
C ARG A 104 -8.62 -16.85 -8.61
N GLY A 105 -9.15 -16.29 -7.53
CA GLY A 105 -9.01 -16.84 -6.17
C GLY A 105 -7.69 -16.50 -5.49
N TRP A 106 -6.85 -15.65 -6.10
CA TRP A 106 -5.63 -15.13 -5.50
C TRP A 106 -5.77 -13.66 -5.11
N ALA A 107 -5.16 -13.31 -3.99
CA ALA A 107 -4.80 -11.95 -3.62
C ALA A 107 -3.28 -11.83 -3.78
N ILE A 108 -2.81 -10.89 -4.59
CA ILE A 108 -1.38 -10.67 -4.85
C ILE A 108 -1.09 -9.20 -4.60
N VAL A 109 -0.14 -8.91 -3.72
CA VAL A 109 0.17 -7.56 -3.25
C VAL A 109 1.68 -7.34 -3.12
N PRO A 110 2.21 -6.17 -3.50
CA PRO A 110 3.55 -5.74 -3.10
C PRO A 110 3.67 -5.61 -1.58
N GLN A 111 4.88 -5.76 -1.04
CA GLN A 111 5.17 -5.68 0.39
C GLN A 111 6.28 -4.68 0.69
N THR A 112 5.99 -3.71 1.56
CA THR A 112 6.96 -2.74 2.09
C THR A 112 7.69 -3.31 3.29
N ALA A 113 8.97 -2.97 3.48
CA ALA A 113 9.76 -3.50 4.59
C ALA A 113 9.22 -3.06 5.96
N MET A 114 8.54 -1.93 5.99
CA MET A 114 7.84 -1.38 7.16
C MET A 114 6.38 -1.19 6.81
N SER A 115 5.48 -1.50 7.75
CA SER A 115 4.03 -1.31 7.59
C SER A 115 3.65 0.16 7.43
N SER A 116 4.45 1.06 7.98
CA SER A 116 4.26 2.50 7.91
C SER A 116 5.62 3.23 7.83
N PHE A 117 5.68 4.34 7.12
CA PHE A 117 6.91 5.11 6.88
C PHE A 117 6.58 6.59 6.58
N LYS A 118 7.59 7.46 6.64
CA LYS A 118 7.44 8.89 6.28
C LYS A 118 8.45 9.32 5.21
N GLU A 119 9.55 8.59 5.11
CA GLU A 119 10.61 8.82 4.15
C GLU A 119 10.08 8.67 2.72
N GLY A 120 10.44 9.60 1.85
CA GLY A 120 9.96 9.62 0.46
C GLY A 120 8.54 10.17 0.27
N VAL A 121 7.86 10.59 1.34
CA VAL A 121 6.57 11.28 1.27
C VAL A 121 6.80 12.79 1.18
N LYS A 122 6.16 13.44 0.20
CA LYS A 122 6.21 14.89 0.02
C LYS A 122 4.81 15.44 -0.22
N ILE A 123 4.38 16.38 0.61
CA ILE A 123 3.13 17.10 0.41
C ILE A 123 3.41 18.26 -0.52
N ILE A 124 2.69 18.30 -1.63
CA ILE A 124 2.91 19.24 -2.75
C ILE A 124 2.04 20.48 -2.58
N SER A 125 0.77 20.29 -2.23
CA SER A 125 -0.18 21.39 -2.02
C SER A 125 -1.23 21.02 -1.00
N TYR A 126 -1.75 22.05 -0.33
CA TYR A 126 -2.90 21.95 0.54
C TYR A 126 -3.74 23.23 0.44
N GLU A 127 -4.92 23.14 -0.16
CA GLU A 127 -5.81 24.28 -0.39
C GLU A 127 -7.27 23.85 -0.28
N ASN A 128 -8.10 24.59 0.44
CA ASN A 128 -9.54 24.32 0.59
C ASN A 128 -9.87 22.88 1.03
N GLY A 129 -9.00 22.29 1.86
CA GLY A 129 -9.12 20.90 2.30
C GLY A 129 -8.77 19.86 1.24
N HIS A 130 -8.13 20.25 0.14
CA HIS A 130 -7.56 19.32 -0.83
C HIS A 130 -6.07 19.18 -0.60
N ILE A 131 -5.61 17.95 -0.38
CA ILE A 131 -4.19 17.62 -0.25
C ILE A 131 -3.70 16.88 -1.50
N VAL A 132 -2.58 17.34 -2.05
CA VAL A 132 -1.85 16.62 -3.10
C VAL A 132 -0.49 16.24 -2.55
N TYR A 133 -0.12 14.97 -2.68
CA TYR A 133 1.18 14.47 -2.20
C TYR A 133 1.73 13.38 -3.11
N THR A 134 3.05 13.20 -3.02
CA THR A 134 3.77 12.12 -3.70
C THR A 134 4.43 11.20 -2.69
N ILE A 135 4.54 9.93 -3.06
CA ILE A 135 5.23 8.91 -2.29
C ILE A 135 6.22 8.21 -3.20
N GLU A 136 7.50 8.21 -2.81
CA GLU A 136 8.55 7.38 -3.39
C GLU A 136 9.03 6.36 -2.36
N THR A 137 8.86 5.07 -2.65
CA THR A 137 9.27 3.98 -1.74
C THR A 137 9.68 2.74 -2.51
N GLU A 138 10.19 1.74 -1.82
CA GLU A 138 10.60 0.45 -2.38
C GLU A 138 9.82 -0.70 -1.73
N PHE A 139 9.36 -1.64 -2.55
CA PHE A 139 8.89 -2.94 -2.07
C PHE A 139 10.01 -3.95 -2.15
N PHE A 140 10.10 -4.82 -1.14
CA PHE A 140 11.15 -5.85 -1.07
C PHE A 140 10.64 -7.22 -1.52
N SER A 141 9.32 -7.40 -1.64
CA SER A 141 8.73 -8.63 -2.14
C SER A 141 7.35 -8.42 -2.74
N ILE A 142 6.87 -9.43 -3.46
CA ILE A 142 5.45 -9.63 -3.76
C ILE A 142 4.97 -10.87 -3.02
N TYR A 143 3.86 -10.73 -2.33
CA TYR A 143 3.19 -11.79 -1.61
C TYR A 143 1.89 -12.18 -2.31
N GLY A 144 1.66 -13.48 -2.46
CA GLY A 144 0.42 -14.03 -2.95
C GLY A 144 -0.21 -15.00 -1.97
N SER A 145 -1.53 -14.94 -1.83
CA SER A 145 -2.31 -15.85 -1.00
C SER A 145 -3.66 -16.19 -1.63
N MET A 146 -4.20 -17.36 -1.28
CA MET A 146 -5.60 -17.70 -1.53
C MET A 146 -6.45 -17.33 -0.31
N PRO A 147 -7.36 -16.35 -0.39
CA PRO A 147 -8.21 -15.97 0.74
C PRO A 147 -9.05 -17.14 1.25
N GLY A 148 -9.15 -17.30 2.57
CA GLY A 148 -9.88 -18.41 3.21
C GLY A 148 -9.09 -19.72 3.26
N LYS A 149 -7.80 -19.69 2.92
CA LYS A 149 -6.85 -20.82 3.05
C LYS A 149 -5.74 -20.52 4.05
N GLU A 150 -5.95 -19.55 4.94
CA GLU A 150 -5.03 -19.22 6.02
C GLU A 150 -4.88 -20.42 6.98
N PRO A 151 -3.65 -20.81 7.34
CA PRO A 151 -3.48 -21.86 8.32
C PRO A 151 -3.96 -21.39 9.70
N PRO A 152 -4.48 -22.29 10.55
CA PRO A 152 -4.65 -22.01 11.96
C PRO A 152 -3.33 -21.52 12.58
N CYS A 153 -3.43 -20.66 13.60
CA CYS A 153 -2.26 -20.11 14.28
C CYS A 153 -1.28 -21.23 14.71
N GLY A 154 0.00 -21.08 14.36
CA GLY A 154 1.05 -22.03 14.68
C GLY A 154 1.17 -23.24 13.75
N LEU A 155 0.32 -23.38 12.72
CA LEU A 155 0.43 -24.42 11.70
C LEU A 155 1.05 -23.87 10.41
N PRO A 156 1.79 -24.72 9.65
CA PRO A 156 2.27 -24.32 8.34
C PRO A 156 1.10 -24.11 7.37
N ALA A 157 1.26 -23.17 6.46
CA ALA A 157 0.36 -23.00 5.35
C ALA A 157 0.27 -24.26 4.48
N ALA A 158 -0.91 -24.53 3.92
CA ALA A 158 -1.08 -25.62 2.96
C ALA A 158 -0.18 -25.38 1.72
N PRO A 159 0.51 -26.41 1.21
CA PRO A 159 1.32 -26.26 0.00
C PRO A 159 0.49 -25.70 -1.16
N GLY A 160 1.01 -24.68 -1.84
CA GLY A 160 0.38 -24.13 -3.02
C GLY A 160 -0.74 -23.12 -2.78
N THR A 161 -1.01 -22.71 -1.54
CA THR A 161 -1.99 -21.66 -1.22
C THR A 161 -1.36 -20.30 -0.95
N PHE A 162 -0.02 -20.22 -0.96
CA PHE A 162 0.76 -19.01 -0.73
C PHE A 162 2.06 -19.02 -1.53
N PHE A 163 2.58 -17.83 -1.83
CA PHE A 163 3.96 -17.64 -2.28
C PHE A 163 4.49 -16.27 -1.83
N ARG A 164 5.81 -16.17 -1.80
CA ARG A 164 6.53 -14.92 -1.64
C ARG A 164 7.68 -14.90 -2.63
N LEU A 165 7.71 -13.85 -3.44
CA LEU A 165 8.80 -13.54 -4.37
C LEU A 165 9.61 -12.41 -3.75
N GLU A 166 10.77 -12.73 -3.18
CA GLU A 166 11.70 -11.74 -2.63
C GLU A 166 12.57 -11.16 -3.72
N PHE A 167 12.83 -9.86 -3.64
CA PHE A 167 13.69 -9.17 -4.58
C PHE A 167 15.13 -9.13 -4.08
N GLU A 168 16.06 -9.26 -5.02
CA GLU A 168 17.46 -8.91 -4.81
C GLU A 168 17.56 -7.40 -4.49
N GLU A 169 18.57 -7.01 -3.73
CA GLU A 169 18.72 -5.62 -3.25
C GLU A 169 18.73 -4.58 -4.39
N ASN A 170 19.26 -4.94 -5.56
CA ASN A 170 19.34 -4.12 -6.76
C ASN A 170 18.13 -4.24 -7.71
N LYS A 171 17.11 -5.04 -7.36
CA LYS A 171 15.89 -5.26 -8.15
C LYS A 171 14.61 -5.02 -7.34
N LYS A 172 14.69 -4.19 -6.30
CA LYS A 172 13.49 -3.79 -5.55
C LYS A 172 12.51 -3.07 -6.46
N LEU A 173 11.23 -3.33 -6.26
CA LEU A 173 10.17 -2.64 -6.99
C LEU A 173 10.05 -1.21 -6.44
N LYS A 174 10.41 -0.21 -7.25
CA LYS A 174 10.21 1.20 -6.91
C LYS A 174 8.74 1.57 -7.08
N CYS A 175 8.16 2.23 -6.09
CA CYS A 175 6.86 2.88 -6.18
C CYS A 175 7.04 4.38 -6.38
N VAL A 176 6.34 4.96 -7.34
CA VAL A 176 6.14 6.41 -7.42
C VAL A 176 4.64 6.65 -7.53
N MET A 177 4.08 7.25 -6.49
CA MET A 177 2.65 7.49 -6.38
C MET A 177 2.37 8.98 -6.28
N LYS A 178 1.35 9.46 -6.97
CA LYS A 178 0.74 10.78 -6.77
C LYS A 178 -0.70 10.59 -6.32
N VAL A 179 -1.07 11.28 -5.24
CA VAL A 179 -2.40 11.21 -4.65
C VAL A 179 -2.98 12.62 -4.57
N ASP A 180 -4.21 12.76 -5.06
CA ASP A 180 -5.04 13.96 -4.95
C ASP A 180 -6.32 13.59 -4.18
N MET A 181 -6.47 14.17 -2.99
CA MET A 181 -7.49 13.79 -2.01
C MET A 181 -8.18 15.00 -1.42
N ALA A 182 -9.51 14.95 -1.38
CA ALA A 182 -10.34 15.89 -0.63
C ALA A 182 -10.52 15.40 0.82
N ILE A 183 -10.34 16.30 1.79
CA ILE A 183 -10.57 16.08 3.22
C ILE A 183 -11.99 16.54 3.56
N SER A 184 -12.75 15.69 4.23
CA SER A 184 -14.09 16.04 4.72
C SER A 184 -14.04 16.33 6.21
N TYR A 185 -14.28 17.57 6.60
CA TYR A 185 -14.41 17.96 8.01
C TYR A 185 -15.82 17.64 8.51
N LYS A 186 -15.93 17.05 9.71
CA LYS A 186 -17.20 16.88 10.41
C LYS A 186 -17.34 17.94 11.49
#